data_AF-G7ZEM8-F1
#
_entry.id   AF-G7ZEM8-F1
#
_cell.length_a   1.000
_cell.length_b   1.000
_cell.length_c   1.000
_cell.angle_alpha   90.00
_cell.angle_beta   90.00
_cell.angle_gamma   90.00
#
_symmetry.space_group_name_H-M   'P 1'
#
loop_
_entity.id
_entity.type
_entity.pdbx_description
1 polymer ?
#
loop_
_entity_poly.entity_id
_entity_poly.type
_entity_poly.pdbx_seq_one_letter_code
_entity_poly.pdbx_strand_id
1 'polypeptide(L)'
;MASRRDVLFGAATLGLTAGLAAGLSTAFPAAALAAPFDAAAWRRYAERFLQPDGRIVDTGNKGVSHSEGQGYGMLLAAAAGDRAAFDRMWGWTQRTLMVRGDGLVAWRWTPGGGVTDRNNASDGDMLIAWALLRAAELWKTEAYRTAAAAIVKALESGLLVEHAGLTVLLPGRDGFRKGDTLVLNPSYWIFPAIRAFAALPGGQRWNKVTDSGLVLLSKARFGGFQLPPDWMALDAAGTVTVAEGFRKQYGYDAVRVPLYLAWDGYRDPYYFRPYADLVAKFGGSTVPATVSLPGGTTTQVAASVGMLAVYRLACRLAGAGAGAGGGDMVTVPPLAPDEDYYSTTLFHLSALAAQSLGIDP
;
A
#
# COMPACT_ATOMS: atom_id res chain seq x y z
N MET A 1 2.74 8.82 -69.84
CA MET A 1 1.92 9.98 -69.44
C MET A 1 2.61 10.56 -68.21
N ALA A 2 3.45 11.59 -68.29
CA ALA A 2 3.17 12.98 -68.68
C ALA A 2 2.08 13.60 -67.79
N SER A 3 2.25 14.73 -67.08
CA SER A 3 3.36 15.59 -66.64
C SER A 3 2.71 16.90 -66.10
N ARG A 4 3.54 17.82 -65.55
CA ARG A 4 3.36 19.29 -65.33
C ARG A 4 3.23 19.70 -63.84
N ARG A 5 3.79 20.81 -63.34
CA ARG A 5 4.85 21.80 -63.76
C ARG A 5 5.31 22.54 -62.48
N ASP A 6 6.48 23.17 -62.34
CA ASP A 6 7.80 23.09 -62.99
C ASP A 6 8.85 23.82 -62.09
N VAL A 7 10.04 23.23 -61.92
CA VAL A 7 11.38 23.85 -62.12
C VAL A 7 11.67 25.27 -61.56
N LEU A 8 12.70 25.41 -60.70
CA LEU A 8 13.94 26.17 -60.99
C LEU A 8 15.00 26.12 -59.86
N PHE A 9 16.27 26.25 -60.25
CA PHE A 9 17.44 26.32 -59.36
C PHE A 9 17.64 27.71 -58.77
N GLY A 10 18.22 27.78 -57.56
CA GLY A 10 18.78 29.01 -56.98
C GLY A 10 19.90 28.66 -56.01
N ALA A 11 21.12 29.13 -56.30
CA ALA A 11 22.30 28.86 -55.47
C ALA A 11 22.59 30.02 -54.50
N ALA A 12 23.08 29.65 -53.31
CA ALA A 12 23.91 30.43 -52.40
C ALA A 12 23.50 31.88 -52.02
N THR A 13 23.21 32.08 -50.74
CA THR A 13 23.84 33.14 -49.95
C THR A 13 24.02 32.66 -48.51
N LEU A 14 25.22 32.81 -47.94
CA LEU A 14 25.41 32.66 -46.49
C LEU A 14 24.79 33.89 -45.80
N GLY A 15 23.81 33.65 -44.93
CA GLY A 15 23.35 34.65 -43.96
C GLY A 15 23.50 34.08 -42.56
N LEU A 16 24.45 34.59 -41.77
CA LEU A 16 24.47 34.31 -40.33
C LEU A 16 23.27 35.00 -39.67
N THR A 17 22.27 34.23 -39.27
CA THR A 17 21.32 34.64 -38.25
C THR A 17 21.46 33.72 -37.04
N ALA A 18 22.02 34.27 -35.96
CA ALA A 18 22.14 33.59 -34.69
C ALA A 18 20.76 33.44 -34.03
N GLY A 19 20.00 32.43 -34.45
CA GLY A 19 18.79 32.02 -33.76
C GLY A 19 19.16 31.44 -32.40
N LEU A 20 18.91 32.20 -31.31
CA LEU A 20 18.90 31.61 -29.98
C LEU A 20 17.79 30.56 -29.95
N ALA A 21 18.19 29.29 -30.03
CA ALA A 21 17.35 28.18 -29.60
C ALA A 21 17.19 28.31 -28.08
N ALA A 22 16.19 29.09 -27.66
CA ALA A 22 15.73 29.13 -26.28
C ALA A 22 15.17 27.75 -25.95
N GLY A 23 16.05 26.87 -25.47
CA GLY A 23 15.69 25.56 -24.98
C GLY A 23 14.69 25.74 -23.85
N LEU A 24 13.42 25.46 -24.14
CA LEU A 24 12.38 25.25 -23.14
C LEU A 24 12.73 23.96 -22.40
N SER A 25 13.70 24.07 -21.49
CA SER A 25 13.88 23.12 -20.40
C SER A 25 12.59 23.14 -19.60
N THR A 26 11.70 22.20 -19.92
CA THR A 26 10.59 21.81 -19.06
C THR A 26 11.18 21.13 -17.84
N ALA A 27 11.76 21.94 -16.95
CA ALA A 27 12.07 21.52 -15.60
C ALA A 27 10.76 21.03 -15.00
N PHE A 28 10.66 19.71 -14.79
CA PHE A 28 9.60 19.16 -13.97
C PHE A 28 9.60 19.95 -12.65
N PRO A 29 8.46 20.47 -12.18
CA PRO A 29 8.42 21.10 -10.87
C PRO A 29 8.92 20.05 -9.88
N ALA A 30 9.98 20.38 -9.16
CA ALA A 30 10.43 19.57 -8.05
C ALA A 30 9.20 19.33 -7.17
N ALA A 31 8.84 18.06 -6.96
CA ALA A 31 7.64 17.72 -6.21
C ALA A 31 7.68 18.49 -4.90
N ALA A 32 6.69 19.38 -4.70
CA ALA A 32 6.63 20.21 -3.51
C ALA A 32 6.78 19.27 -2.31
N LEU A 33 7.84 19.46 -1.52
CA LEU A 33 8.16 18.57 -0.40
C LEU A 33 6.90 18.45 0.44
N ALA A 34 6.30 17.26 0.41
CA ALA A 34 5.04 16.99 1.06
C ALA A 34 5.17 17.45 2.52
N ALA A 35 4.20 18.24 2.99
CA ALA A 35 4.27 18.83 4.32
C ALA A 35 4.57 17.72 5.35
N PRO A 36 5.53 17.92 6.27
CA PRO A 36 5.92 16.89 7.21
C PRO A 36 4.70 16.41 7.99
N PHE A 37 4.63 15.11 8.25
CA PHE A 37 3.50 14.51 8.95
C PHE A 37 3.26 15.21 10.29
N ASP A 38 2.00 15.48 10.64
CA ASP A 38 1.66 16.22 11.85
C ASP A 38 2.22 15.51 13.10
N ALA A 39 3.26 16.09 13.69
CA ALA A 39 3.89 15.57 14.90
C ALA A 39 2.92 15.53 16.09
N ALA A 40 1.86 16.35 16.10
CA ALA A 40 0.80 16.26 17.10
C ALA A 40 -0.14 15.07 16.84
N ALA A 41 -0.46 14.76 15.58
CA ALA A 41 -1.18 13.54 15.20
C ALA A 41 -0.39 12.28 15.57
N TRP A 42 0.92 12.26 15.29
CA TRP A 42 1.80 11.18 15.75
C TRP A 42 1.76 11.02 17.27
N ARG A 43 1.90 12.10 18.05
CA ARG A 43 1.85 12.01 19.52
C ARG A 43 0.52 11.44 20.01
N ARG A 44 -0.62 11.92 19.51
CA ARG A 44 -1.95 11.38 19.86
C ARG A 44 -2.10 9.88 19.50
N TYR A 45 -1.53 9.44 18.38
CA TYR A 45 -1.50 8.02 18.01
C TYR A 45 -0.61 7.21 18.96
N ALA A 46 0.61 7.69 19.25
CA ALA A 46 1.56 7.03 20.13
C ALA A 46 1.04 6.93 21.57
N GLU A 47 0.42 7.98 22.11
CA GLU A 47 -0.21 8.00 23.44
C GLU A 47 -1.30 6.92 23.60
N ARG A 48 -2.00 6.58 22.52
CA ARG A 48 -3.10 5.60 22.53
C ARG A 48 -2.63 4.16 22.28
N PHE A 49 -1.62 3.97 21.43
CA PHE A 49 -1.27 2.64 20.91
C PHE A 49 0.17 2.19 21.18
N LEU A 50 1.12 3.09 21.42
CA LEU A 50 2.53 2.74 21.65
C LEU A 50 2.84 2.62 23.15
N GLN A 51 3.13 1.41 23.60
CA GLN A 51 3.53 1.13 24.97
C GLN A 51 5.01 1.49 25.24
N PRO A 52 5.39 1.71 26.51
CA PRO A 52 6.76 2.06 26.89
C PRO A 52 7.82 1.02 26.48
N ASP A 53 7.44 -0.26 26.35
CA ASP A 53 8.31 -1.36 25.94
C ASP A 53 8.63 -1.38 24.43
N GLY A 54 7.93 -0.56 23.63
CA GLY A 54 8.02 -0.52 22.17
C GLY A 54 6.88 -1.24 21.43
N ARG A 55 5.86 -1.72 22.15
CA ARG A 55 4.77 -2.49 21.56
C ARG A 55 3.63 -1.60 21.04
N ILE A 56 3.24 -1.78 19.79
CA ILE A 56 1.98 -1.25 19.23
C ILE A 56 0.83 -2.19 19.62
N VAL A 57 -0.24 -1.62 20.17
CA VAL A 57 -1.34 -2.37 20.78
C VAL A 57 -2.63 -2.16 20.01
N ASP A 58 -3.19 -3.26 19.54
CA ASP A 58 -4.55 -3.30 19.01
C ASP A 58 -5.55 -3.29 20.18
N THR A 59 -6.03 -2.09 20.52
CA THR A 59 -7.04 -1.87 21.57
C THR A 59 -8.41 -2.43 21.20
N GLY A 60 -8.71 -2.60 19.91
CA GLY A 60 -9.94 -3.25 19.43
C GLY A 60 -9.91 -4.78 19.59
N ASN A 61 -8.72 -5.39 19.66
CA ASN A 61 -8.53 -6.84 19.63
C ASN A 61 -7.80 -7.38 20.87
N LYS A 62 -8.36 -7.14 22.06
CA LYS A 62 -7.87 -7.70 23.34
C LYS A 62 -6.41 -7.33 23.68
N GLY A 63 -5.91 -6.22 23.14
CA GLY A 63 -4.56 -5.73 23.43
C GLY A 63 -3.43 -6.58 22.83
N VAL A 64 -3.69 -7.34 21.77
CA VAL A 64 -2.65 -8.07 21.01
C VAL A 64 -1.72 -7.11 20.25
N SER A 65 -0.65 -7.67 19.69
CA SER A 65 0.27 -6.95 18.80
C SER A 65 0.61 -7.83 17.61
N HIS A 66 0.72 -7.20 16.44
CA HIS A 66 1.00 -7.87 15.17
C HIS A 66 2.26 -7.31 14.50
N SER A 67 2.91 -8.10 13.65
CA SER A 67 4.01 -7.61 12.79
C SER A 67 3.55 -6.43 11.93
N GLU A 68 2.34 -6.50 11.36
CA GLU A 68 1.67 -5.42 10.63
C GLU A 68 1.64 -4.13 11.47
N GLY A 69 1.15 -4.21 12.71
CA GLY A 69 1.01 -3.03 13.57
C GLY A 69 2.34 -2.42 14.02
N GLN A 70 3.37 -3.24 14.27
CA GLN A 70 4.73 -2.74 14.47
C GLN A 70 5.23 -1.99 13.22
N GLY A 71 5.01 -2.56 12.03
CA GLY A 71 5.38 -1.94 10.76
C GLY A 71 4.70 -0.58 10.53
N TYR A 72 3.39 -0.48 10.78
CA TYR A 72 2.67 0.80 10.72
C TYR A 72 3.19 1.82 11.74
N GLY A 73 3.38 1.41 13.00
CA GLY A 73 3.95 2.29 14.02
C GLY A 73 5.32 2.84 13.59
N MET A 74 6.20 1.97 13.09
CA MET A 74 7.53 2.35 12.58
C MET A 74 7.45 3.29 11.37
N LEU A 75 6.53 3.09 10.43
CA LEU A 75 6.30 4.01 9.30
C LEU A 75 5.84 5.40 9.78
N LEU A 76 4.89 5.45 10.71
CA LEU A 76 4.34 6.69 11.26
C LEU A 76 5.39 7.46 12.08
N ALA A 77 6.19 6.77 12.91
CA ALA A 77 7.30 7.38 13.65
C ALA A 77 8.39 7.92 12.72
N ALA A 78 8.74 7.18 11.66
CA ALA A 78 9.68 7.66 10.66
C ALA A 78 9.14 8.89 9.92
N ALA A 79 7.86 8.91 9.55
CA ALA A 79 7.22 10.08 8.93
C ALA A 79 7.16 11.31 9.86
N ALA A 80 7.00 11.09 11.17
CA ALA A 80 7.03 12.14 12.20
C ALA A 80 8.45 12.57 12.63
N GLY A 81 9.50 11.86 12.19
CA GLY A 81 10.88 12.07 12.64
C GLY A 81 11.19 11.57 14.06
N ASP A 82 10.28 10.82 14.71
CA ASP A 82 10.46 10.30 16.07
C ASP A 82 11.33 9.04 16.09
N ARG A 83 12.65 9.26 16.02
CA ARG A 83 13.66 8.20 16.11
C ARG A 83 13.56 7.41 17.41
N ALA A 84 13.26 8.06 18.53
CA ALA A 84 13.22 7.41 19.83
C ALA A 84 12.08 6.38 19.91
N ALA A 85 10.90 6.71 19.38
CA ALA A 85 9.80 5.74 19.26
C ALA A 85 10.12 4.64 18.25
N PHE A 86 10.71 4.99 17.10
CA PHE A 86 11.13 4.03 16.09
C PHE A 86 12.09 2.98 16.66
N ASP A 87 13.13 3.39 17.37
CA ASP A 87 14.12 2.50 17.97
C ASP A 87 13.52 1.62 19.08
N ARG A 88 12.55 2.13 19.86
CA ARG A 88 11.78 1.29 20.82
C ARG A 88 10.98 0.22 20.08
N MET A 89 10.22 0.58 19.05
CA MET A 89 9.39 -0.36 18.28
C MET A 89 10.22 -1.40 17.54
N TRP A 90 11.32 -0.99 16.91
CA TRP A 90 12.22 -1.91 16.24
C TRP A 90 12.88 -2.87 17.23
N GLY A 91 13.42 -2.35 18.34
CA GLY A 91 14.02 -3.18 19.38
C GLY A 91 13.04 -4.18 20.01
N TRP A 92 11.78 -3.80 20.21
CA TRP A 92 10.74 -4.72 20.66
C TRP A 92 10.45 -5.80 19.62
N THR A 93 10.31 -5.42 18.35
CA THR A 93 10.08 -6.35 17.23
C THR A 93 11.19 -7.40 17.12
N GLN A 94 12.46 -6.97 17.22
CA GLN A 94 13.62 -7.88 17.22
C GLN A 94 13.60 -8.86 18.40
N ARG A 95 13.38 -8.37 19.63
CA ARG A 95 13.41 -9.22 20.84
C ARG A 95 12.21 -10.16 20.95
N THR A 96 11.05 -9.74 20.46
CA THR A 96 9.77 -10.39 20.77
C THR A 96 9.16 -11.16 19.59
N LEU A 97 9.31 -10.66 18.35
CA LEU A 97 8.68 -11.27 17.16
C LEU A 97 9.66 -11.98 16.23
N MET A 98 10.93 -11.58 16.16
CA MET A 98 11.95 -12.24 15.30
C MET A 98 12.47 -13.58 15.89
N VAL A 99 11.57 -14.37 16.48
CA VAL A 99 11.86 -15.64 17.16
C VAL A 99 12.06 -16.83 16.21
N ARG A 100 11.79 -16.63 14.90
CA ARG A 100 11.75 -17.69 13.88
C ARG A 100 13.12 -18.24 13.51
N GLY A 101 14.14 -17.38 13.42
CA GLY A 101 15.50 -17.72 12.97
C GLY A 101 15.73 -17.69 11.46
N ASP A 102 14.68 -17.54 10.64
CA ASP A 102 14.75 -17.43 9.18
C ASP A 102 14.78 -15.97 8.67
N GLY A 103 14.75 -14.99 9.58
CA GLY A 103 14.73 -13.56 9.27
C GLY A 103 13.33 -12.96 9.11
N LEU A 104 12.27 -13.78 9.14
CA LEU A 104 10.88 -13.31 9.13
C LEU A 104 10.37 -13.03 10.56
N VAL A 105 9.32 -12.23 10.64
CA VAL A 105 8.72 -11.72 11.87
C VAL A 105 7.46 -12.54 12.20
N ALA A 106 7.40 -13.14 13.40
CA ALA A 106 6.19 -13.85 13.83
C ALA A 106 4.99 -12.88 13.86
N TRP A 107 3.86 -13.30 13.29
CA TRP A 107 2.79 -12.37 12.95
C TRP A 107 2.03 -11.80 14.15
N ARG A 108 2.05 -12.49 15.30
CA ARG A 108 1.22 -12.16 16.46
C ARG A 108 1.87 -12.47 17.79
N TRP A 109 1.66 -11.55 18.72
CA TRP A 109 1.97 -11.67 20.15
C TRP A 109 0.71 -11.38 20.98
N THR A 110 0.56 -12.10 22.09
CA THR A 110 -0.61 -12.01 22.98
C THR A 110 -0.19 -11.67 24.42
N PRO A 111 -0.92 -10.78 25.13
CA PRO A 111 -0.69 -10.53 26.55
C PRO A 111 -0.73 -11.83 27.36
N GLY A 112 0.32 -12.07 28.17
CA GLY A 112 0.49 -13.28 28.99
C GLY A 112 0.86 -14.56 28.21
N GLY A 113 0.43 -14.71 26.96
CA GLY A 113 0.72 -15.89 26.13
C GLY A 113 1.98 -15.80 25.27
N GLY A 114 2.48 -14.59 24.98
CA GLY A 114 3.64 -14.41 24.11
C GLY A 114 3.34 -14.67 22.63
N VAL A 115 4.36 -15.11 21.88
CA VAL A 115 4.22 -15.62 20.51
C VAL A 115 3.81 -17.09 20.58
N THR A 116 2.53 -17.37 20.35
CA THR A 116 1.99 -18.74 20.34
C THR A 116 1.93 -19.36 18.95
N ASP A 117 1.82 -18.53 17.91
CA ASP A 117 1.96 -18.93 16.51
C ASP A 117 3.24 -18.30 15.96
N ARG A 118 4.14 -19.15 15.44
CA ARG A 118 5.43 -18.73 14.89
C ARG A 118 5.33 -18.33 13.41
N ASN A 119 4.22 -18.55 12.72
CA ASN A 119 4.06 -18.16 11.31
C ASN A 119 4.28 -16.64 11.12
N ASN A 120 4.62 -16.21 9.92
CA ASN A 120 4.75 -14.80 9.58
C ASN A 120 3.50 -14.31 8.82
N ALA A 121 3.35 -12.99 8.74
CA ALA A 121 2.41 -12.33 7.84
C ALA A 121 3.23 -11.37 6.98
N SER A 122 3.22 -11.58 5.67
CA SER A 122 4.19 -10.98 4.75
C SER A 122 4.02 -9.47 4.61
N ASP A 123 2.80 -8.97 4.77
CA ASP A 123 2.52 -7.54 4.90
C ASP A 123 3.30 -6.91 6.06
N GLY A 124 3.25 -7.51 7.25
CA GLY A 124 4.00 -7.03 8.40
C GLY A 124 5.51 -7.05 8.20
N ASP A 125 6.04 -8.13 7.64
CA ASP A 125 7.46 -8.21 7.24
C ASP A 125 7.84 -7.08 6.27
N MET A 126 7.02 -6.83 5.25
CA MET A 126 7.23 -5.77 4.27
C MET A 126 7.11 -4.37 4.88
N LEU A 127 6.13 -4.11 5.74
CA LEU A 127 5.96 -2.83 6.41
C LEU A 127 7.15 -2.52 7.31
N ILE A 128 7.64 -3.50 8.08
CA ILE A 128 8.82 -3.37 8.94
C ILE A 128 10.08 -3.10 8.07
N ALA A 129 10.31 -3.88 7.03
CA ALA A 129 11.44 -3.69 6.12
C ALA A 129 11.40 -2.32 5.42
N TRP A 130 10.22 -1.89 4.96
CA TRP A 130 10.04 -0.58 4.32
C TRP A 130 10.25 0.57 5.30
N ALA A 131 9.76 0.45 6.53
CA ALA A 131 10.00 1.43 7.59
C ALA A 131 11.49 1.58 7.90
N LEU A 132 12.23 0.46 7.96
CA LEU A 132 13.68 0.43 8.13
C LEU A 132 14.44 1.07 6.96
N LEU A 133 14.00 0.88 5.71
CA LEU A 133 14.59 1.60 4.56
C LEU A 133 14.37 3.11 4.65
N ARG A 134 13.15 3.55 5.00
CA ARG A 134 12.82 4.97 5.18
C ARG A 134 13.61 5.59 6.33
N ALA A 135 13.76 4.87 7.44
CA ALA A 135 14.59 5.28 8.57
C ALA A 135 16.09 5.35 8.22
N ALA A 136 16.60 4.42 7.41
CA ALA A 136 17.98 4.44 6.93
C ALA A 136 18.25 5.67 6.05
N GLU A 137 17.31 6.05 5.20
CA GLU A 137 17.39 7.25 4.37
C GLU A 137 17.27 8.53 5.18
N LEU A 138 16.31 8.60 6.11
CA LEU A 138 16.03 9.79 6.93
C LEU A 138 17.16 10.10 7.92
N TRP A 139 17.61 9.10 8.68
CA TRP A 139 18.61 9.26 9.75
C TRP A 139 20.02 8.79 9.36
N LYS A 140 20.26 8.52 8.06
CA LYS A 140 21.55 8.09 7.49
C LYS A 140 22.22 6.93 8.25
N THR A 141 21.40 6.00 8.75
CA THR A 141 21.84 4.90 9.63
C THR A 141 21.86 3.58 8.86
N GLU A 142 23.07 3.09 8.55
CA GLU A 142 23.27 1.88 7.73
C GLU A 142 22.78 0.60 8.41
N ALA A 143 22.73 0.57 9.75
CA ALA A 143 22.18 -0.57 10.50
C ALA A 143 20.70 -0.86 10.15
N TYR A 144 19.89 0.18 9.91
CA TYR A 144 18.49 -0.03 9.47
C TYR A 144 18.44 -0.55 8.02
N ARG A 145 19.33 -0.07 7.12
CA ARG A 145 19.41 -0.58 5.73
C ARG A 145 19.81 -2.06 5.70
N THR A 146 20.81 -2.42 6.49
CA THR A 146 21.27 -3.81 6.64
C THR A 146 20.15 -4.71 7.19
N ALA A 147 19.44 -4.26 8.22
CA ALA A 147 18.29 -4.98 8.79
C ALA A 147 17.15 -5.15 7.77
N ALA A 148 16.80 -4.08 7.04
CA ALA A 148 15.79 -4.15 5.98
C ALA A 148 16.18 -5.13 4.87
N ALA A 149 17.42 -5.06 4.37
CA ALA A 149 17.91 -5.94 3.31
C ALA A 149 17.88 -7.42 3.74
N ALA A 150 18.14 -7.71 5.02
CA ALA A 150 18.01 -9.06 5.57
C ALA A 150 16.55 -9.57 5.55
N ILE A 151 15.58 -8.75 5.96
CA ILE A 151 14.14 -9.10 5.90
C ILE A 151 13.66 -9.24 4.45
N VAL A 152 14.07 -8.35 3.54
CA VAL A 152 13.74 -8.43 2.10
C VAL A 152 14.27 -9.72 1.48
N LYS A 153 15.50 -10.13 1.84
CA LYS A 153 16.08 -11.40 1.40
C LYS A 153 15.34 -12.62 1.99
N ALA A 154 14.88 -12.53 3.24
CA ALA A 154 14.06 -13.56 3.87
C ALA A 154 12.68 -13.68 3.18
N LEU A 155 12.05 -12.56 2.81
CA LEU A 155 10.82 -12.52 2.01
C LEU A 155 11.03 -13.15 0.63
N GLU A 156 12.08 -12.76 -0.09
CA GLU A 156 12.35 -13.26 -1.45
C GLU A 156 12.64 -14.77 -1.48
N SER A 157 13.45 -15.27 -0.56
CA SER A 157 13.76 -16.71 -0.46
C SER A 157 12.65 -17.52 0.23
N GLY A 158 11.85 -16.87 1.07
CA GLY A 158 10.82 -17.48 1.89
C GLY A 158 9.47 -17.64 1.19
N LEU A 159 9.03 -16.60 0.47
CA LEU A 159 7.62 -16.36 0.13
C LEU A 159 7.38 -16.01 -1.35
N LEU A 160 8.39 -15.59 -2.12
CA LEU A 160 8.21 -15.32 -3.56
C LEU A 160 8.27 -16.61 -4.38
N VAL A 161 7.16 -16.99 -5.00
CA VAL A 161 7.00 -18.20 -5.82
C VAL A 161 6.62 -17.85 -7.24
N GLU A 162 7.07 -18.65 -8.21
CA GLU A 162 6.55 -18.59 -9.58
C GLU A 162 5.32 -19.49 -9.68
N HIS A 163 4.19 -18.97 -10.17
CA HIS A 163 2.95 -19.72 -10.30
C HIS A 163 2.08 -19.14 -11.42
N ALA A 164 1.53 -19.98 -12.29
CA ALA A 164 0.73 -19.56 -13.47
C ALA A 164 1.40 -18.46 -14.34
N GLY A 165 2.73 -18.48 -14.44
CA GLY A 165 3.52 -17.48 -15.17
C GLY A 165 3.76 -16.14 -14.43
N LEU A 166 3.35 -16.04 -13.17
CA LEU A 166 3.48 -14.85 -12.32
C LEU A 166 4.47 -15.08 -11.18
N THR A 167 5.19 -14.03 -10.77
CA THR A 167 6.01 -14.01 -9.56
C THR A 167 5.17 -13.44 -8.41
N VAL A 168 4.64 -14.30 -7.54
CA VAL A 168 3.66 -13.91 -6.50
C VAL A 168 4.22 -14.01 -5.09
N LEU A 169 3.75 -13.12 -4.22
CA LEU A 169 4.05 -13.14 -2.79
C LEU A 169 3.02 -13.97 -2.03
N LEU A 170 3.47 -14.97 -1.29
CA LEU A 170 2.61 -15.72 -0.37
C LEU A 170 2.36 -14.92 0.92
N PRO A 171 1.11 -14.90 1.43
CA PRO A 171 0.75 -14.16 2.64
C PRO A 171 1.50 -14.54 3.92
N GLY A 172 2.12 -15.72 3.94
CA GLY A 172 2.96 -16.22 5.02
C GLY A 172 3.64 -17.50 4.58
N ARG A 173 4.58 -18.00 5.39
CA ARG A 173 5.39 -19.19 5.07
C ARG A 173 4.53 -20.43 4.91
N ASP A 174 3.59 -20.59 5.85
CA ASP A 174 2.80 -21.79 6.08
C ASP A 174 1.30 -21.51 5.89
N GLY A 175 0.54 -22.48 5.37
CA GLY A 175 -0.93 -22.43 5.25
C GLY A 175 -1.52 -21.90 3.92
N PHE A 176 -0.72 -21.26 3.06
CA PHE A 176 -1.21 -20.56 1.85
C PHE A 176 -1.09 -21.34 0.52
N ARG A 177 -0.80 -22.66 0.59
CA ARG A 177 -0.79 -23.57 -0.56
C ARG A 177 -1.83 -24.67 -0.35
N LYS A 178 -2.70 -24.91 -1.33
CA LYS A 178 -3.78 -25.91 -1.31
C LYS A 178 -3.73 -26.73 -2.61
N GLY A 179 -2.87 -27.76 -2.63
CA GLY A 179 -2.52 -28.44 -3.88
C GLY A 179 -1.89 -27.46 -4.87
N ASP A 180 -2.37 -27.47 -6.12
CA ASP A 180 -1.94 -26.55 -7.19
C ASP A 180 -2.63 -25.18 -7.15
N THR A 181 -3.26 -24.82 -6.03
CA THR A 181 -3.88 -23.51 -5.81
C THR A 181 -3.16 -22.74 -4.70
N LEU A 182 -2.81 -21.49 -4.96
CA LEU A 182 -2.30 -20.54 -3.96
C LEU A 182 -3.42 -19.70 -3.38
N VAL A 183 -3.38 -19.47 -2.07
CA VAL A 183 -4.23 -18.47 -1.40
C VAL A 183 -3.42 -17.19 -1.22
N LEU A 184 -3.92 -16.08 -1.77
CA LEU A 184 -3.24 -14.79 -1.81
C LEU A 184 -4.16 -13.71 -1.21
N ASN A 185 -3.57 -12.67 -0.62
CA ASN A 185 -4.29 -11.51 -0.12
C ASN A 185 -3.92 -10.28 -0.98
N PRO A 186 -4.83 -9.70 -1.78
CA PRO A 186 -4.52 -8.55 -2.62
C PRO A 186 -4.00 -7.34 -1.84
N SER A 187 -4.41 -7.18 -0.58
CA SER A 187 -3.96 -6.07 0.27
C SER A 187 -2.49 -6.17 0.68
N TYR A 188 -1.86 -7.34 0.54
CA TYR A 188 -0.45 -7.53 0.88
C TYR A 188 0.50 -7.05 -0.23
N TRP A 189 -0.03 -6.66 -1.40
CA TRP A 189 0.71 -5.89 -2.40
C TRP A 189 0.88 -4.44 -1.93
N ILE A 190 1.80 -4.23 -0.99
CA ILE A 190 2.22 -2.90 -0.55
C ILE A 190 3.17 -2.33 -1.61
N PHE A 191 2.61 -1.88 -2.73
CA PHE A 191 3.34 -1.33 -3.89
C PHE A 191 4.50 -0.37 -3.54
N PRO A 192 4.38 0.62 -2.62
CA PRO A 192 5.50 1.51 -2.31
C PRO A 192 6.64 0.82 -1.56
N ALA A 193 6.37 -0.28 -0.84
CA ALA A 193 7.40 -1.13 -0.25
C ALA A 193 8.07 -2.00 -1.33
N ILE A 194 7.29 -2.62 -2.22
CA ILE A 194 7.80 -3.41 -3.35
C ILE A 194 8.76 -2.59 -4.21
N ARG A 195 8.38 -1.35 -4.56
CA ARG A 195 9.26 -0.41 -5.29
C ARG A 195 10.54 -0.08 -4.52
N ALA A 196 10.46 0.12 -3.21
CA ALA A 196 11.64 0.36 -2.37
C ALA A 196 12.58 -0.86 -2.32
N PHE A 197 12.04 -2.08 -2.37
CA PHE A 197 12.83 -3.32 -2.41
C PHE A 197 13.46 -3.54 -3.80
N ALA A 198 12.75 -3.20 -4.88
CA ALA A 198 13.28 -3.25 -6.23
C ALA A 198 14.49 -2.32 -6.45
N ALA A 199 14.58 -1.23 -5.68
CA ALA A 199 15.72 -0.30 -5.67
C ALA A 199 16.94 -0.78 -4.87
N LEU A 200 16.84 -1.91 -4.13
CA LEU A 200 17.99 -2.51 -3.46
C LEU A 200 18.91 -3.27 -4.44
N PRO A 201 20.21 -3.40 -4.15
CA PRO A 201 21.10 -4.27 -4.92
C PRO A 201 20.57 -5.72 -4.94
N GLY A 202 20.33 -6.25 -6.14
CA GLY A 202 19.73 -7.59 -6.33
C GLY A 202 18.19 -7.61 -6.31
N GLY A 203 17.52 -6.46 -6.13
CA GLY A 203 16.07 -6.38 -6.00
C GLY A 203 15.25 -6.61 -7.27
N GLN A 204 15.85 -6.99 -8.41
CA GLN A 204 15.17 -7.00 -9.71
C GLN A 204 13.92 -7.91 -9.75
N ARG A 205 13.88 -8.96 -8.93
CA ARG A 205 12.71 -9.86 -8.83
C ARG A 205 11.47 -9.15 -8.29
N TRP A 206 11.62 -8.12 -7.46
CA TRP A 206 10.50 -7.33 -6.92
C TRP A 206 9.76 -6.52 -8.00
N ASN A 207 10.40 -6.15 -9.11
CA ASN A 207 9.69 -5.56 -10.25
C ASN A 207 8.63 -6.53 -10.81
N LYS A 208 8.97 -7.82 -10.95
CA LYS A 208 8.00 -8.85 -11.38
C LYS A 208 6.84 -9.03 -10.39
N VAL A 209 7.07 -8.76 -9.10
CA VAL A 209 6.01 -8.79 -8.07
C VAL A 209 5.04 -7.63 -8.26
N THR A 210 5.53 -6.44 -8.62
CA THR A 210 4.68 -5.30 -9.05
C THR A 210 3.84 -5.69 -10.25
N ASP A 211 4.47 -6.16 -11.34
CA ASP A 211 3.78 -6.53 -12.58
C ASP A 211 2.70 -7.61 -12.33
N SER A 212 3.07 -8.64 -11.57
CA SER A 212 2.16 -9.72 -11.17
C SER A 212 1.00 -9.22 -10.31
N GLY A 213 1.26 -8.24 -9.43
CA GLY A 213 0.23 -7.58 -8.62
C GLY A 213 -0.81 -6.86 -9.48
N LEU A 214 -0.38 -6.08 -10.47
CA LEU A 214 -1.30 -5.39 -11.39
C LEU A 214 -2.11 -6.39 -12.22
N VAL A 215 -1.49 -7.46 -12.71
CA VAL A 215 -2.19 -8.55 -13.42
C VAL A 215 -3.22 -9.22 -12.51
N LEU A 216 -2.86 -9.54 -11.26
CA LEU A 216 -3.79 -10.14 -10.30
C LEU A 216 -4.95 -9.21 -9.97
N LEU A 217 -4.72 -7.91 -9.76
CA LEU A 217 -5.79 -6.93 -9.53
C LEU A 217 -6.69 -6.73 -10.77
N SER A 218 -6.16 -6.91 -11.98
CA SER A 218 -6.98 -6.90 -13.20
C SER A 218 -7.95 -8.09 -13.27
N LYS A 219 -7.57 -9.24 -12.70
CA LYS A 219 -8.36 -10.48 -12.63
C LYS A 219 -9.26 -10.55 -11.39
N ALA A 220 -8.82 -10.00 -10.26
CA ALA A 220 -9.51 -10.02 -8.98
C ALA A 220 -10.61 -8.94 -8.93
N ARG A 221 -11.63 -9.06 -9.79
CA ARG A 221 -12.73 -8.09 -9.89
C ARG A 221 -14.06 -8.81 -9.81
N PHE A 222 -14.74 -8.70 -8.67
CA PHE A 222 -15.95 -9.46 -8.37
C PHE A 222 -17.15 -8.56 -8.06
N GLY A 223 -18.35 -9.10 -8.33
CA GLY A 223 -19.61 -8.40 -8.12
C GLY A 223 -19.82 -7.19 -9.04
N GLY A 224 -20.95 -6.49 -8.85
CA GLY A 224 -21.34 -5.34 -9.67
C GLY A 224 -20.36 -4.16 -9.60
N PHE A 225 -19.63 -4.02 -8.48
CA PHE A 225 -18.64 -2.95 -8.28
C PHE A 225 -17.22 -3.32 -8.74
N GLN A 226 -16.97 -4.55 -9.22
CA GLN A 226 -15.65 -4.98 -9.70
C GLN A 226 -14.54 -4.85 -8.64
N LEU A 227 -14.86 -5.18 -7.38
CA LEU A 227 -13.98 -5.07 -6.22
C LEU A 227 -13.09 -6.32 -6.05
N PRO A 228 -11.85 -6.17 -5.54
CA PRO A 228 -11.03 -7.30 -5.12
C PRO A 228 -11.53 -7.89 -3.79
N PRO A 229 -11.36 -9.20 -3.55
CA PRO A 229 -11.71 -9.81 -2.28
C PRO A 229 -10.60 -9.58 -1.24
N ASP A 230 -10.93 -9.72 0.03
CA ASP A 230 -9.93 -9.78 1.12
C ASP A 230 -8.94 -10.94 0.88
N TRP A 231 -9.45 -12.08 0.38
CA TRP A 231 -8.67 -13.28 0.09
C TRP A 231 -9.07 -13.88 -1.26
N MET A 232 -8.10 -14.11 -2.14
CA MET A 232 -8.27 -14.73 -3.45
C MET A 232 -7.54 -16.08 -3.54
N ALA A 233 -8.05 -16.96 -4.38
CA ALA A 233 -7.37 -18.17 -4.81
C ALA A 233 -6.87 -18.00 -6.25
N LEU A 234 -5.62 -18.39 -6.50
CA LEU A 234 -4.99 -18.44 -7.82
C LEU A 234 -4.66 -19.90 -8.13
N ASP A 235 -5.21 -20.45 -9.20
CA ASP A 235 -4.88 -21.81 -9.67
C ASP A 235 -3.70 -21.82 -10.65
N ALA A 236 -3.17 -23.02 -10.94
CA ALA A 236 -2.07 -23.21 -11.88
C ALA A 236 -2.36 -22.80 -13.33
N ALA A 237 -3.64 -22.67 -13.72
CA ALA A 237 -4.05 -22.12 -15.02
C ALA A 237 -4.11 -20.58 -15.03
N GLY A 238 -3.96 -19.94 -13.87
CA GLY A 238 -4.00 -18.50 -13.68
C GLY A 238 -5.40 -17.93 -13.51
N THR A 239 -6.39 -18.76 -13.19
CA THR A 239 -7.74 -18.33 -12.81
C THR A 239 -7.70 -17.72 -11.41
N VAL A 240 -8.40 -16.60 -11.22
CA VAL A 240 -8.55 -15.97 -9.90
C VAL A 240 -10.00 -16.14 -9.43
N THR A 241 -10.18 -16.64 -8.22
CA THR A 241 -11.50 -16.79 -7.56
C THR A 241 -11.45 -16.25 -6.13
N VAL A 242 -12.61 -16.07 -5.48
CA VAL A 242 -12.67 -15.71 -4.05
C VAL A 242 -12.29 -16.93 -3.21
N ALA A 243 -11.35 -16.79 -2.27
CA ALA A 243 -10.75 -17.94 -1.58
C ALA A 243 -11.74 -18.72 -0.69
N GLU A 244 -11.71 -20.04 -0.78
CA GLU A 244 -12.44 -20.92 0.13
C GLU A 244 -11.77 -21.04 1.51
N GLY A 245 -12.59 -21.09 2.56
CA GLY A 245 -12.16 -21.09 3.96
C GLY A 245 -11.98 -19.70 4.58
N PHE A 246 -12.24 -18.63 3.81
CA PHE A 246 -12.23 -17.24 4.26
C PHE A 246 -13.62 -16.61 4.10
N ARG A 247 -13.83 -15.43 4.68
CA ARG A 247 -15.05 -14.65 4.41
C ARG A 247 -15.02 -14.21 2.94
N LYS A 248 -16.06 -14.57 2.18
CA LYS A 248 -16.20 -14.19 0.78
C LYS A 248 -16.67 -12.74 0.67
N GLN A 249 -15.75 -11.80 0.85
CA GLN A 249 -16.05 -10.38 0.94
C GLN A 249 -14.91 -9.51 0.38
N TYR A 250 -15.25 -8.29 0.01
CA TYR A 250 -14.38 -7.12 0.09
C TYR A 250 -14.61 -6.46 1.45
N GLY A 251 -13.55 -6.10 2.18
CA GLY A 251 -13.68 -5.56 3.53
C GLY A 251 -12.37 -5.03 4.12
N TYR A 252 -12.09 -5.43 5.36
CA TYR A 252 -11.03 -4.88 6.20
C TYR A 252 -9.61 -5.14 5.68
N ASP A 253 -9.41 -6.15 4.83
CA ASP A 253 -8.13 -6.35 4.15
C ASP A 253 -8.10 -5.53 2.85
N ALA A 254 -9.03 -5.80 1.94
CA ALA A 254 -9.00 -5.30 0.57
C ALA A 254 -9.15 -3.78 0.44
N VAL A 255 -9.70 -3.08 1.44
CA VAL A 255 -9.71 -1.61 1.46
C VAL A 255 -8.30 -1.01 1.43
N ARG A 256 -7.24 -1.73 1.83
CA ARG A 256 -5.85 -1.23 1.74
C ARG A 256 -5.29 -1.26 0.31
N VAL A 257 -5.92 -1.97 -0.64
CA VAL A 257 -5.47 -2.04 -2.05
C VAL A 257 -5.41 -0.65 -2.73
N PRO A 258 -6.47 0.17 -2.77
CA PRO A 258 -6.41 1.50 -3.37
C PRO A 258 -5.46 2.44 -2.60
N LEU A 259 -5.34 2.27 -1.29
CA LEU A 259 -4.38 3.02 -0.48
C LEU A 259 -2.94 2.78 -0.95
N TYR A 260 -2.50 1.53 -1.13
CA TYR A 260 -1.14 1.25 -1.56
C TYR A 260 -0.87 1.61 -3.02
N LEU A 261 -1.85 1.46 -3.92
CA LEU A 261 -1.74 1.96 -5.29
C LEU A 261 -1.58 3.48 -5.32
N ALA A 262 -2.40 4.22 -4.57
CA ALA A 262 -2.29 5.67 -4.45
C ALA A 262 -0.91 6.07 -3.89
N TRP A 263 -0.46 5.41 -2.82
CA TRP A 263 0.80 5.72 -2.15
C TRP A 263 2.05 5.37 -2.96
N ASP A 264 1.96 4.41 -3.89
CA ASP A 264 3.04 4.19 -4.86
C ASP A 264 3.05 5.25 -5.99
N GLY A 265 1.95 5.96 -6.21
CA GLY A 265 1.84 7.02 -7.20
C GLY A 265 0.93 6.71 -8.39
N TYR A 266 0.18 5.60 -8.37
CA TYR A 266 -0.77 5.28 -9.43
C TYR A 266 -1.89 6.33 -9.47
N ARG A 267 -2.17 6.84 -10.67
CA ARG A 267 -3.22 7.84 -10.93
C ARG A 267 -4.24 7.42 -12.00
N ASP A 268 -4.12 6.21 -12.55
CA ASP A 268 -5.07 5.71 -13.56
C ASP A 268 -6.44 5.41 -12.88
N PRO A 269 -7.54 6.08 -13.29
CA PRO A 269 -8.88 5.84 -12.76
C PRO A 269 -9.35 4.38 -12.85
N TYR A 270 -8.79 3.55 -13.75
CA TYR A 270 -9.09 2.12 -13.86
C TYR A 270 -9.03 1.38 -12.52
N TYR A 271 -8.04 1.71 -11.70
CA TYR A 271 -7.81 1.10 -10.39
C TYR A 271 -8.74 1.65 -9.30
N PHE A 272 -9.15 2.92 -9.40
CA PHE A 272 -9.86 3.61 -8.32
C PHE A 272 -11.38 3.65 -8.49
N ARG A 273 -11.89 3.52 -9.73
CA ARG A 273 -13.33 3.50 -10.05
C ARG A 273 -14.16 2.50 -9.22
N PRO A 274 -13.76 1.24 -8.98
CA PRO A 274 -14.52 0.29 -8.14
C PRO A 274 -14.96 0.84 -6.78
N TYR A 275 -14.07 1.60 -6.14
CA TYR A 275 -14.29 2.18 -4.83
C TYR A 275 -15.15 3.44 -4.92
N ALA A 276 -14.97 4.25 -5.97
CA ALA A 276 -15.81 5.41 -6.26
C ALA A 276 -17.25 5.00 -6.61
N ASP A 277 -17.44 3.93 -7.39
CA ASP A 277 -18.75 3.38 -7.75
C ASP A 277 -19.48 2.82 -6.53
N LEU A 278 -18.75 2.16 -5.61
CA LEU A 278 -19.27 1.74 -4.30
C LEU A 278 -19.73 2.96 -3.48
N VAL A 279 -18.90 4.00 -3.36
CA VAL A 279 -19.25 5.23 -2.62
C VAL A 279 -20.46 5.93 -3.24
N ALA A 280 -20.50 6.03 -4.57
CA ALA A 280 -21.59 6.66 -5.31
C ALA A 280 -22.94 5.97 -5.05
N LYS A 281 -22.95 4.64 -4.94
CA LYS A 281 -24.16 3.86 -4.61
C LYS A 281 -24.80 4.28 -3.27
N PHE A 282 -23.99 4.69 -2.30
CA PHE A 282 -24.43 5.07 -0.96
C PHE A 282 -24.47 6.59 -0.75
N GLY A 283 -24.23 7.40 -1.79
CA GLY A 283 -24.31 8.86 -1.68
C GLY A 283 -23.29 9.46 -0.70
N GLY A 284 -22.10 8.87 -0.58
CA GLY A 284 -20.99 9.46 0.18
C GLY A 284 -21.04 9.31 1.71
N SER A 285 -22.17 8.85 2.25
CA SER A 285 -22.40 8.65 3.69
C SER A 285 -22.97 7.26 3.93
N THR A 286 -22.74 6.68 5.11
CA THR A 286 -23.09 5.28 5.46
C THR A 286 -22.61 4.19 4.47
N VAL A 287 -21.48 4.42 3.79
CA VAL A 287 -20.77 3.39 3.00
C VAL A 287 -20.52 2.17 3.90
N PRO A 288 -20.83 0.93 3.48
CA PRO A 288 -20.69 -0.25 4.33
C PRO A 288 -19.22 -0.65 4.54
N ALA A 289 -18.90 -1.21 5.71
CA ALA A 289 -17.57 -1.72 6.03
C ALA A 289 -17.20 -2.96 5.19
N THR A 290 -18.18 -3.76 4.76
CA THR A 290 -17.94 -4.94 3.93
C THR A 290 -19.01 -5.15 2.87
N VAL A 291 -18.61 -5.76 1.75
CA VAL A 291 -19.45 -6.18 0.64
C VAL A 291 -19.21 -7.66 0.38
N SER A 292 -20.23 -8.49 0.50
CA SER A 292 -20.17 -9.92 0.17
C SER A 292 -19.88 -10.12 -1.32
N LEU A 293 -19.00 -11.06 -1.66
CA LEU A 293 -18.57 -11.35 -3.03
C LEU A 293 -18.88 -12.80 -3.41
N PRO A 294 -19.34 -13.07 -4.65
CA PRO A 294 -19.66 -12.10 -5.71
C PRO A 294 -21.06 -11.44 -5.53
N GLY A 295 -21.85 -11.83 -4.53
CA GLY A 295 -23.29 -11.53 -4.44
C GLY A 295 -23.69 -10.07 -4.15
N GLY A 296 -22.77 -9.21 -3.73
CA GLY A 296 -23.01 -7.78 -3.52
C GLY A 296 -23.77 -7.38 -2.26
N THR A 297 -24.19 -8.33 -1.41
CA THR A 297 -24.88 -8.04 -0.14
C THR A 297 -23.97 -7.28 0.82
N THR A 298 -24.43 -6.16 1.38
CA THR A 298 -23.64 -5.29 2.24
C THR A 298 -23.99 -5.49 3.72
N THR A 299 -23.02 -5.32 4.61
CA THR A 299 -23.27 -5.27 6.05
C THR A 299 -24.02 -3.99 6.46
N GLN A 300 -24.67 -4.00 7.63
CA GLN A 300 -25.24 -2.80 8.27
C GLN A 300 -24.17 -1.99 9.04
N VAL A 301 -22.98 -2.54 9.26
CA VAL A 301 -21.86 -1.84 9.89
C VAL A 301 -21.29 -0.82 8.90
N ALA A 302 -21.31 0.46 9.26
CA ALA A 302 -20.69 1.51 8.44
C ALA A 302 -19.16 1.38 8.41
N ALA A 303 -18.56 1.82 7.31
CA ALA A 303 -17.12 1.97 7.16
C ALA A 303 -16.57 2.93 8.24
N SER A 304 -15.44 2.57 8.84
CA SER A 304 -14.80 3.39 9.88
C SER A 304 -14.19 4.68 9.31
N VAL A 305 -13.81 5.62 10.18
CA VAL A 305 -13.20 6.90 9.77
C VAL A 305 -11.97 6.68 8.86
N GLY A 306 -11.13 5.70 9.20
CA GLY A 306 -9.98 5.31 8.38
C GLY A 306 -10.35 4.73 7.01
N MET A 307 -11.42 3.93 6.93
CA MET A 307 -11.91 3.42 5.64
C MET A 307 -12.49 4.55 4.77
N LEU A 308 -13.21 5.50 5.38
CA LEU A 308 -13.69 6.71 4.69
C LEU A 308 -12.52 7.56 4.16
N ALA A 309 -11.41 7.68 4.89
CA ALA A 309 -10.21 8.36 4.40
C ALA A 309 -9.63 7.70 3.15
N VAL A 310 -9.56 6.36 3.10
CA VAL A 310 -9.15 5.63 1.90
C VAL A 310 -10.15 5.84 0.75
N TYR A 311 -11.45 5.80 1.03
CA TYR A 311 -12.48 6.04 0.02
C TYR A 311 -12.42 7.46 -0.56
N ARG A 312 -12.17 8.48 0.25
CA ARG A 312 -11.95 9.86 -0.23
C ARG A 312 -10.78 9.92 -1.21
N LEU A 313 -9.65 9.33 -0.85
CA LEU A 313 -8.45 9.29 -1.70
C LEU A 313 -8.73 8.56 -3.03
N ALA A 314 -9.42 7.42 -2.99
CA ALA A 314 -9.83 6.69 -4.18
C ALA A 314 -10.82 7.48 -5.05
N CYS A 315 -11.84 8.14 -4.49
CA CYS A 315 -12.76 8.99 -5.24
C CYS A 315 -12.05 10.15 -5.94
N ARG A 316 -11.10 10.82 -5.25
CA ARG A 316 -10.28 11.88 -5.85
C ARG A 316 -9.45 11.38 -7.03
N LEU A 317 -8.84 10.19 -6.93
CA LEU A 317 -8.05 9.59 -8.00
C LEU A 317 -8.90 9.02 -9.15
N ALA A 318 -10.10 8.50 -8.87
CA ALA A 318 -11.06 8.11 -9.90
C ALA A 318 -11.60 9.32 -10.69
N GLY A 319 -11.83 10.44 -9.99
CA GLY A 319 -12.32 11.70 -10.55
C GLY A 319 -11.27 12.55 -11.28
N ALA A 320 -9.97 12.37 -11.01
CA ALA A 320 -8.89 13.20 -11.57
C ALA A 320 -8.80 13.18 -13.12
N GLY A 321 -9.45 12.22 -13.79
CA GLY A 321 -9.57 12.16 -15.25
C GLY A 321 -10.84 12.80 -15.85
N ALA A 322 -11.76 13.29 -15.01
CA ALA A 322 -12.99 13.95 -15.42
C ALA A 322 -13.07 15.34 -14.77
N GLY A 323 -12.99 16.39 -15.57
CA GLY A 323 -13.08 17.77 -15.06
C GLY A 323 -14.39 17.99 -14.30
N ALA A 324 -14.25 18.46 -13.05
CA ALA A 324 -15.29 18.79 -12.04
C ALA A 324 -15.66 17.71 -10.99
N GLY A 325 -15.58 18.14 -9.71
CA GLY A 325 -16.56 17.81 -8.67
C GLY A 325 -16.42 16.50 -7.88
N GLY A 326 -15.84 15.43 -8.43
CA GLY A 326 -15.89 14.10 -7.79
C GLY A 326 -15.14 13.94 -6.46
N GLY A 327 -14.28 14.90 -6.08
CA GLY A 327 -13.35 14.79 -4.95
C GLY A 327 -13.96 14.96 -3.55
N ASP A 328 -15.16 15.54 -3.45
CA ASP A 328 -15.82 15.88 -2.18
C ASP A 328 -17.01 14.95 -1.84
N MET A 329 -17.15 13.84 -2.58
CA MET A 329 -18.19 12.84 -2.31
C MET A 329 -18.05 12.14 -0.96
N VAL A 330 -16.89 12.15 -0.30
CA VAL A 330 -16.67 11.44 0.97
C VAL A 330 -16.34 12.40 2.11
N THR A 331 -17.29 12.53 3.03
CA THR A 331 -17.09 13.20 4.31
C THR A 331 -16.38 12.26 5.27
N VAL A 332 -15.14 12.57 5.60
CA VAL A 332 -14.34 11.89 6.63
C VAL A 332 -14.50 12.68 7.93
N PRO A 333 -15.05 12.09 9.00
CA PRO A 333 -15.13 12.75 10.30
C PRO A 333 -13.74 12.98 10.91
N PRO A 334 -13.58 13.92 11.85
CA PRO A 334 -12.45 13.91 12.77
C PRO A 334 -12.40 12.58 13.55
N LEU A 335 -11.19 12.08 13.82
CA LEU A 335 -10.97 10.90 14.66
C LEU A 335 -11.56 11.11 16.07
N ALA A 336 -12.41 10.20 16.52
CA ALA A 336 -12.93 10.22 17.89
C ALA A 336 -11.85 9.82 18.92
N PRO A 337 -11.94 10.25 20.19
CA PRO A 337 -10.98 9.88 21.24
C PRO A 337 -10.89 8.36 21.51
N ASP A 338 -11.95 7.62 21.20
CA ASP A 338 -12.11 6.18 21.32
C ASP A 338 -12.03 5.41 19.98
N GLU A 339 -11.82 6.10 18.86
CA GLU A 339 -11.68 5.49 17.52
C GLU A 339 -10.63 4.38 17.51
N ASP A 340 -10.96 3.20 17.01
CA ASP A 340 -10.12 2.02 17.20
C ASP A 340 -8.73 2.11 16.52
N TYR A 341 -7.86 1.17 16.89
CA TYR A 341 -6.51 1.04 16.36
C TYR A 341 -6.46 0.99 14.83
N TYR A 342 -7.30 0.16 14.21
CA TYR A 342 -7.31 -0.10 12.77
C TYR A 342 -7.73 1.15 12.00
N SER A 343 -8.83 1.79 12.41
CA SER A 343 -9.37 3.00 11.81
C SER A 343 -8.43 4.19 11.96
N THR A 344 -7.88 4.40 13.16
CA THR A 344 -6.90 5.47 13.41
C THR A 344 -5.64 5.28 12.56
N THR A 345 -5.18 4.03 12.41
CA THR A 345 -4.03 3.69 11.56
C THR A 345 -4.33 4.01 10.10
N LEU A 346 -5.43 3.49 9.53
CA LEU A 346 -5.80 3.74 8.13
C LEU A 346 -5.98 5.23 7.82
N PHE A 347 -6.52 6.02 8.74
CA PHE A 347 -6.63 7.47 8.59
C PHE A 347 -5.25 8.13 8.39
N HIS A 348 -4.28 7.80 9.24
CA HIS A 348 -2.93 8.38 9.12
C HIS A 348 -2.15 7.86 7.90
N LEU A 349 -2.30 6.58 7.54
CA LEU A 349 -1.69 6.05 6.32
C LEU A 349 -2.29 6.69 5.05
N SER A 350 -3.61 6.91 5.03
CA SER A 350 -4.30 7.63 3.95
C SER A 350 -3.80 9.06 3.83
N ALA A 351 -3.60 9.74 4.96
CA ALA A 351 -3.05 11.09 4.97
C ALA A 351 -1.63 11.15 4.40
N LEU A 352 -0.76 10.19 4.77
CA LEU A 352 0.60 10.08 4.19
C LEU A 352 0.59 9.78 2.69
N ALA A 353 -0.34 8.94 2.22
CA ALA A 353 -0.52 8.65 0.81
C ALA A 353 -0.99 9.89 0.02
N ALA A 354 -2.01 10.59 0.52
CA ALA A 354 -2.52 11.83 -0.07
C ALA A 354 -1.42 12.90 -0.13
N GLN A 355 -0.71 13.14 0.98
CA GLN A 355 0.43 14.06 1.06
C GLN A 355 1.51 13.74 0.01
N SER A 356 1.86 12.45 -0.17
CA SER A 356 2.86 12.04 -1.17
C SER A 356 2.45 12.29 -2.63
N LEU A 357 1.14 12.46 -2.88
CA LEU A 357 0.57 12.76 -4.19
C LEU A 357 0.33 14.25 -4.44
N GLY A 358 0.51 15.11 -3.42
CA GLY A 358 0.10 16.52 -3.43
C GLY A 358 -1.41 16.72 -3.27
N ILE A 359 -2.10 15.75 -2.65
CA ILE A 359 -3.55 15.77 -2.38
C ILE A 359 -3.75 16.13 -0.90
N ASP A 360 -4.68 17.04 -0.63
CA ASP A 360 -5.14 17.38 0.72
C ASP A 360 -5.87 16.16 1.36
N PRO A 361 -5.50 15.71 2.58
CA PRO A 361 -5.99 14.44 3.15
C PRO A 361 -7.48 14.40 3.55
#